data_AF-A0A2G6HU48-F1
#
_entry.id   AF-A0A2G6HU48-F1
#
_cell.length_a   1.000
_cell.length_b   1.000
_cell.length_c   1.000
_cell.angle_alpha   90.00
_cell.angle_beta   90.00
_cell.angle_gamma   90.00
#
_symmetry.space_group_name_H-M   'P 1'
#
loop_
_entity.id
_entity.type
_entity.pdbx_description
1 polymer ?
#
loop_
_entity_poly.entity_id
_entity_poly.type
_entity_poly.pdbx_seq_one_letter_code
_entity_poly.pdbx_strand_id
1 'polypeptide(L)' 'MGEKTSFESQMQKLEELVRQMSRDELSLEEALACYEEGIVLSRELSQRLEQAQQKVENLSSIIAEQPVGKSE' A
#
# COMPACT_ATOMS: atom_id res chain seq x y z
N MET A 1 -12.72 -16.39 -2.45
CA MET A 1 -13.40 -15.08 -2.19
C MET A 1 -12.54 -14.10 -1.37
N GLY A 2 -11.22 -14.29 -1.27
CA GLY A 2 -10.33 -13.43 -0.47
C GLY A 2 -9.41 -12.49 -1.26
N GLU A 3 -9.45 -12.54 -2.60
CA GLU A 3 -8.40 -11.89 -3.41
C GLU A 3 -8.70 -10.41 -3.71
N LYS A 4 -9.98 -10.00 -3.83
CA LYS A 4 -10.33 -8.62 -4.24
C LYS A 4 -9.90 -7.50 -3.28
N THR A 5 -9.52 -7.82 -2.04
CA THR A 5 -9.05 -6.85 -1.04
C THR A 5 -7.59 -7.02 -0.68
N SER A 6 -6.86 -7.95 -1.31
CA SER A 6 -5.44 -8.14 -1.04
C SER A 6 -4.64 -6.92 -1.50
N PHE A 7 -3.53 -6.65 -0.82
CA PHE A 7 -2.60 -5.58 -1.18
C PHE A 7 -2.14 -5.74 -2.64
N GLU A 8 -1.79 -6.95 -3.06
CA GLU A 8 -1.37 -7.24 -4.43
C GLU A 8 -2.46 -6.91 -5.45
N SER A 9 -3.72 -7.26 -5.20
CA SER A 9 -4.83 -6.95 -6.11
C SER A 9 -5.13 -5.46 -6.18
N GLN A 10 -5.01 -4.72 -5.06
CA GLN A 10 -5.13 -3.26 -5.06
C GLN A 10 -3.97 -2.61 -5.82
N MET A 11 -2.75 -3.14 -5.69
CA MET A 11 -1.59 -2.69 -6.44
C MET A 11 -1.76 -2.90 -7.94
N GLN A 12 -2.22 -4.09 -8.37
CA GLN A 12 -2.52 -4.35 -9.77
C GLN A 12 -3.58 -3.40 -10.32
N LYS A 13 -4.64 -3.12 -9.54
CA LYS A 13 -5.69 -2.17 -9.95
C LYS A 13 -5.14 -0.75 -10.14
N LEU A 14 -4.22 -0.32 -9.28
CA LEU A 14 -3.53 0.97 -9.42
C LEU A 14 -2.65 1.01 -10.68
N GLU A 15 -1.92 -0.06 -10.97
CA GLU A 15 -1.13 -0.17 -12.21
C GLU A 15 -2.02 -0.12 -13.47
N GLU A 16 -3.17 -0.79 -13.45
CA GLU A 16 -4.15 -0.74 -14.53
C GLU A 16 -4.70 0.67 -14.74
N LEU A 17 -5.06 1.38 -13.66
CA LEU A 17 -5.50 2.77 -13.71
C LEU A 17 -4.45 3.68 -14.36
N VAL A 18 -3.19 3.60 -13.92
CA VAL A 18 -2.09 4.39 -14.49
C VAL A 18 -1.93 4.08 -15.97
N ARG A 19 -2.06 2.80 -16.36
CA ARG A 19 -1.96 2.37 -17.76
C ARG A 19 -3.14 2.87 -18.61
N GLN A 20 -4.34 2.96 -18.04
CA GLN A 20 -5.50 3.57 -18.68
C GLN A 20 -5.32 5.08 -18.86
N MET A 21 -4.80 5.77 -17.85
CA MET A 21 -4.48 7.20 -17.91
C MET A 21 -3.43 7.56 -18.96
N SER A 22 -2.58 6.60 -19.35
CA SER A 22 -1.58 6.78 -20.41
C SER A 22 -2.15 6.61 -21.83
N ARG A 23 -3.43 6.28 -22.00
CA ARG A 23 -4.04 6.15 -23.33
C ARG A 23 -4.40 7.54 -23.88
N ASP A 24 -3.97 7.80 -25.11
CA ASP A 24 -4.28 9.06 -25.84
C ASP A 24 -5.80 9.30 -26.08
N GLU A 25 -6.63 8.26 -25.95
CA GLU A 25 -8.09 8.32 -26.19
C GLU A 25 -8.93 8.60 -24.94
N LEU A 26 -8.32 8.89 -23.79
CA LEU A 26 -9.06 9.08 -22.55
C LEU A 26 -9.75 10.45 -22.49
N SER A 27 -11.07 10.46 -22.27
CA SER A 27 -11.82 11.70 -22.09
C SER A 27 -11.38 12.41 -20.81
N LEU A 28 -11.52 13.74 -20.74
CA LEU A 28 -11.17 14.52 -19.54
C LEU A 28 -11.90 14.01 -18.28
N GLU A 29 -13.18 13.67 -18.41
CA GLU A 29 -13.99 13.13 -17.32
C GLU A 29 -13.49 11.76 -16.84
N GLU A 30 -13.09 10.90 -17.77
CA GLU A 30 -12.53 9.58 -17.48
C GLU A 30 -11.13 9.69 -16.85
N ALA A 31 -10.32 10.63 -17.31
CA ALA A 31 -9.01 10.94 -16.73
C ALA A 31 -9.14 11.43 -15.29
N LEU A 32 -10.12 12.31 -15.01
CA LEU A 32 -10.43 12.79 -13.67
C LEU A 32 -10.90 11.64 -12.77
N ALA A 33 -11.80 10.78 -13.25
CA ALA A 33 -12.27 9.63 -12.49
C ALA A 33 -11.15 8.63 -12.19
N CYS A 34 -10.29 8.33 -13.18
CA CYS A 34 -9.14 7.44 -12.97
C CYS A 34 -8.14 8.03 -11.97
N TYR A 35 -7.90 9.35 -12.05
CA TYR A 35 -7.01 10.03 -11.12
C TYR A 35 -7.54 9.99 -9.68
N GLU A 36 -8.83 10.27 -9.49
CA GLU A 36 -9.46 10.24 -8.18
C GLU A 36 -9.42 8.83 -7.57
N GLU A 37 -9.76 7.80 -8.36
CA GLU A 37 -9.67 6.40 -7.92
C GLU A 37 -8.22 6.00 -7.60
N GLY A 38 -7.25 6.43 -8.41
CA GLY A 38 -5.83 6.17 -8.20
C GLY A 38 -5.28 6.81 -6.92
N ILE A 39 -5.70 8.04 -6.59
CA ILE A 39 -5.31 8.74 -5.35
C ILE A 39 -5.85 7.99 -4.12
N VAL A 40 -7.10 7.54 -4.17
CA VAL A 40 -7.71 6.79 -3.06
C VAL A 40 -6.96 5.46 -2.84
N LEU A 41 -6.76 4.68 -3.92
CA LEU A 41 -6.02 3.42 -3.88
C LEU A 41 -4.59 3.60 -3.36
N SER A 42 -3.88 4.61 -3.85
CA SER A 42 -2.52 4.91 -3.41
C SER A 42 -2.46 5.20 -1.90
N ARG A 43 -3.39 6.01 -1.39
CA ARG A 43 -3.49 6.31 0.05
C ARG A 43 -3.76 5.06 0.89
N GLU A 44 -4.70 4.21 0.47
CA GLU A 44 -4.99 2.97 1.19
C GLU A 44 -3.77 2.05 1.26
N LEU A 45 -3.06 1.89 0.15
CA LEU A 45 -1.84 1.07 0.08
C LEU A 45 -0.74 1.62 1.00
N SER A 46 -0.52 2.95 0.98
CA SER A 46 0.43 3.61 1.87
C SER A 46 0.07 3.41 3.35
N GLN A 47 -1.19 3.55 3.72
CA GLN A 47 -1.63 3.32 5.11
C GLN A 47 -1.41 1.87 5.55
N ARG A 48 -1.69 0.90 4.68
CA ARG A 48 -1.42 -0.51 4.98
C ARG A 48 0.06 -0.79 5.17
N LEU A 49 0.91 -0.19 4.35
CA LEU A 49 2.37 -0.31 4.50
C LEU A 49 2.86 0.34 5.80
N GLU A 50 2.34 1.51 6.15
CA GLU A 50 2.66 2.19 7.41
C GLU A 50 2.27 1.33 8.62
N GLN A 51 1.06 0.75 8.62
CA GLN A 51 0.63 -0.16 9.68
C GLN A 51 1.50 -1.42 9.77
N ALA A 52 1.89 -1.99 8.62
CA ALA A 52 2.80 -3.12 8.59
C ALA A 52 4.17 -2.75 9.16
N GLN A 53 4.70 -1.58 8.78
CA GLN A 53 5.98 -1.06 9.28
C GLN A 53 5.92 -0.81 10.79
N GLN A 54 4.89 -0.14 11.30
CA GLN A 54 4.69 0.07 12.74
C GLN A 54 4.62 -1.25 13.51
N LYS A 55 3.94 -2.26 12.95
CA LYS A 55 3.87 -3.58 13.56
C LYS A 55 5.26 -4.24 13.64
N VAL A 56 6.05 -4.14 12.56
CA VAL A 56 7.43 -4.66 12.54
C VAL A 56 8.32 -3.89 13.53
N GLU A 57 8.20 -2.57 13.59
CA GLU A 57 8.97 -1.73 14.53
C GLU A 57 8.63 -2.08 15.99
N ASN A 58 7.34 -2.21 16.32
CA ASN A 58 6.90 -2.63 17.65
C ASN A 58 7.44 -4.02 18.01
N LEU A 59 7.35 -5.00 17.09
CA LEU A 59 7.91 -6.33 17.31
C LEU A 59 9.44 -6.28 17.47
N SER A 60 10.13 -5.47 16.68
CA SER A 60 11.58 -5.31 16.78
C SER A 60 11.99 -4.66 18.10
N SER A 61 11.21 -3.71 18.62
CA SER A 61 11.43 -3.09 19.93
C SER A 61 11.26 -4.11 21.05
N ILE A 62 10.21 -4.94 20.99
CA ILE A 62 9.96 -6.01 21.97
C ILE A 62 11.10 -7.04 21.97
N ILE A 63 11.66 -7.36 20.80
CA ILE A 63 12.78 -8.31 20.69
C ILE A 63 14.10 -7.67 21.15
N ALA A 64 14.28 -6.36 20.95
CA ALA A 64 15.47 -5.61 21.37
C ALA A 64 15.57 -5.42 22.90
N GLU A 65 14.48 -5.56 23.65
CA GLU A 65 14.44 -5.52 25.12
C GLU A 65 14.65 -6.89 25.79
N GLN A 66 15.25 -7.86 25.10
CA GLN A 66 15.92 -8.96 25.80
C GLN A 66 17.23 -8.42 26.37
N PRO A 67 17.41 -8.31 27.71
CA PRO A 67 18.71 -7.97 28.26
C PRO A 67 19.64 -9.12 27.87
N VAL A 68 20.52 -8.88 26.89
CA VAL A 68 21.72 -9.68 26.73
C VAL A 68 22.42 -9.63 28.08
N GLY A 69 22.33 -10.75 28.80
CA GLY A 69 22.95 -10.88 30.11
C GLY A 69 24.40 -10.51 29.97
N LYS A 70 24.80 -9.39 30.59
CA LYS A 70 26.16 -9.27 31.09
C LYS A 70 26.29 -10.28 32.23
N SER A 71 26.48 -11.54 31.87
CA SER A 71 27.04 -12.53 32.78
C SER A 71 28.55 -12.53 32.56
N GLU A 72 29.21 -11.91 33.54
CA GLU A 72 30.55 -12.19 34.10
C GLU A 72 31.74 -12.37 33.15
#